data_AF-A0A956NE10-F1
#
_entry.id   AF-A0A956NE10-F1
#
_cell.length_a   1.000
_cell.length_b   1.000
_cell.length_c   1.000
_cell.angle_alpha   90.00
_cell.angle_beta   90.00
_cell.angle_gamma   90.00
#
_symmetry.space_group_name_H-M   'P 1'
#
loop_
_entity.id
_entity.type
_entity.pdbx_description
1 polymer ?
#
loop_
_entity_poly.entity_id
_entity_poly.type
_entity_poly.pdbx_seq_one_letter_code
_entity_poly.pdbx_strand_id
1 'polypeptide(L)'
;MLPRFQNRIVNNLEVTLTQPPNRVPLADIPKYGSWAFLGFGALATVGGVFLTFQDPAGLVLIAFGLVFAGAGFLIRRLFGTPAGKKAIVAESHSRTVSRLDGAGTRSRATVLHVDADATDEEVAAAREAWASAQLGQRPDWVSGRVEEKGRRSRGIVQAAAVLWCVLAIVLGVLGATVDQFFLFAAALVGVAAVALVFVAIRQALRERAFGASTFVMERTPAHLGETLRGRVITGVGVKQRAAVDFEVRLQCVDRWEETRHSGRDDRTSRPRRDILWKEQRTTRGVPDQTEPRLVVGIEFDLPMDVPATTLGGSNEGVVWELEVSASLPGLDYVAEFDFPVVAPPES
;
A
#
# COMPACT_ATOMS: atom_id res chain seq x y z
N MET A 1 -43.23 -10.77 14.19
CA MET A 1 -42.22 -10.84 15.27
C MET A 1 -40.86 -10.88 14.59
N LEU A 2 -40.20 -9.74 14.45
CA LEU A 2 -38.85 -9.62 13.88
C LEU A 2 -37.86 -9.53 15.04
N PRO A 3 -36.79 -10.35 15.11
CA PRO A 3 -35.77 -10.17 16.12
C PRO A 3 -34.86 -9.01 15.71
N ARG A 4 -34.69 -8.08 16.65
CA ARG A 4 -33.68 -7.02 16.65
C ARG A 4 -32.27 -7.64 16.67
N PHE A 5 -31.61 -7.73 15.52
CA PHE A 5 -30.15 -7.88 15.44
C PHE A 5 -29.58 -6.64 14.75
N GLN A 6 -29.44 -5.57 15.53
CA GLN A 6 -28.67 -4.39 15.13
C GLN A 6 -27.68 -4.07 16.26
N ASN A 7 -26.44 -3.82 15.84
CA ASN A 7 -25.35 -3.19 16.58
C ASN A 7 -24.64 -4.01 17.67
N ARG A 8 -23.72 -4.89 17.23
CA ARG A 8 -22.42 -5.03 17.91
C ARG A 8 -21.32 -5.61 17.00
N ILE A 9 -21.06 -4.99 15.85
CA ILE A 9 -19.79 -5.22 15.12
C ILE A 9 -18.74 -4.31 15.78
N VAL A 10 -17.97 -4.89 16.70
CA VAL A 10 -16.82 -4.22 17.30
C VAL A 10 -15.70 -4.23 16.27
N ASN A 11 -15.40 -3.07 15.69
CA ASN A 11 -14.20 -2.83 14.89
C ASN A 11 -12.95 -3.14 15.74
N ASN A 12 -12.29 -4.26 15.48
CA ASN A 12 -10.87 -4.46 15.73
C ASN A 12 -10.40 -5.60 14.82
N LEU A 13 -10.03 -5.21 13.60
CA LEU A 13 -9.40 -6.06 12.60
C LEU A 13 -7.90 -6.04 12.84
N GLU A 14 -7.35 -7.07 13.46
CA GLU A 14 -5.90 -7.24 13.59
C GLU A 14 -5.41 -8.36 12.68
N VAL A 15 -4.56 -7.98 11.73
CA VAL A 15 -3.91 -8.86 10.76
C VAL A 15 -2.80 -9.65 11.48
N THR A 16 -3.08 -10.91 11.82
CA THR A 16 -2.05 -11.82 12.37
C THR A 16 -1.36 -12.60 11.26
N LEU A 17 -0.08 -12.30 11.00
CA LEU A 17 0.77 -13.02 10.05
C LEU A 17 1.14 -14.41 10.59
N THR A 18 0.70 -15.49 9.95
CA THR A 18 1.17 -16.85 10.24
C THR A 18 2.16 -17.32 9.16
N GLN A 19 3.38 -17.69 9.59
CA GLN A 19 4.46 -18.25 8.75
C GLN A 19 4.69 -19.75 9.07
N PRO A 20 5.23 -20.54 8.12
CA PRO A 20 5.43 -21.99 8.23
C PRO A 20 6.55 -22.40 9.23
N PRO A 21 6.66 -23.69 9.60
CA PRO A 21 6.88 -24.14 10.98
C PRO A 21 8.33 -24.13 11.48
N ASN A 22 9.27 -23.43 10.83
CA ASN A 22 10.70 -23.58 11.16
C ASN A 22 11.49 -22.29 11.42
N ARG A 23 10.82 -21.19 11.78
CA ARG A 23 11.46 -20.02 12.42
C ARG A 23 10.55 -19.51 13.53
N VAL A 24 11.17 -19.03 14.61
CA VAL A 24 10.54 -18.53 15.85
C VAL A 24 9.18 -17.90 15.54
N PRO A 25 8.08 -18.41 16.12
CA PRO A 25 6.74 -18.07 15.69
C PRO A 25 6.52 -16.55 15.74
N LEU A 26 6.15 -15.95 14.60
CA LEU A 26 5.81 -14.52 14.52
C LEU A 26 4.60 -14.13 15.37
N ALA A 27 3.84 -15.11 15.88
CA ALA A 27 2.85 -14.92 16.95
C ALA A 27 3.47 -14.33 18.24
N ASP A 28 4.80 -14.36 18.36
CA ASP A 28 5.54 -13.79 19.46
C ASP A 28 6.22 -12.45 19.10
N ILE A 29 6.15 -11.93 17.87
CA ILE A 29 6.69 -10.59 17.54
C ILE A 29 6.09 -9.46 18.39
N PRO A 30 4.77 -9.37 18.61
CA PRO A 30 4.24 -8.38 19.56
C PRO A 30 4.72 -8.64 20.99
N LYS A 31 5.05 -9.90 21.34
CA LYS A 31 5.67 -10.22 22.64
C LYS A 31 7.11 -9.70 22.71
N TYR A 32 7.96 -9.99 21.72
CA TYR A 32 9.36 -9.54 21.69
C TYR A 32 9.50 -8.03 21.50
N GLY A 33 8.66 -7.41 20.68
CA GLY A 33 8.56 -5.96 20.55
C GLY A 33 8.16 -5.31 21.87
N SER A 34 7.07 -5.77 22.50
CA SER A 34 6.66 -5.27 23.82
C SER A 34 7.76 -5.44 24.88
N TRP A 35 8.47 -6.58 24.90
CA TRP A 35 9.59 -6.81 25.80
C TRP A 35 10.80 -5.91 25.52
N ALA A 36 11.10 -5.58 24.27
CA ALA A 36 12.17 -4.65 23.92
C ALA A 36 11.83 -3.21 24.35
N PHE A 37 10.59 -2.75 24.15
CA PHE A 37 10.14 -1.44 24.60
C PHE A 37 10.07 -1.33 26.13
N LEU A 38 9.62 -2.38 26.83
CA LEU A 38 9.64 -2.48 28.29
C LEU A 38 11.07 -2.52 28.85
N GLY A 39 11.95 -3.31 28.24
CA GLY A 39 13.35 -3.42 28.64
C GLY A 39 14.11 -2.11 28.46
N PHE A 40 13.95 -1.46 27.30
CA PHE A 40 14.56 -0.17 27.02
C PHE A 40 13.99 0.95 27.91
N GLY A 41 12.68 0.99 28.10
CA GLY A 41 12.02 1.94 28.99
C GLY A 41 12.52 1.80 30.44
N ALA A 42 12.57 0.57 30.96
CA ALA A 42 13.09 0.31 32.31
C ALA A 42 14.57 0.68 32.46
N LEU A 43 15.39 0.36 31.46
CA LEU A 43 16.81 0.69 31.46
C LEU A 43 17.05 2.21 31.41
N ALA A 44 16.29 2.94 30.57
CA ALA A 44 16.34 4.39 30.47
C ALA A 44 15.85 5.07 31.77
N THR A 45 14.83 4.52 32.42
CA THR A 45 14.37 5.00 33.73
C THR A 45 15.43 4.80 34.80
N VAL A 46 16.06 3.61 34.88
CA VAL A 46 17.13 3.33 35.87
C VAL A 46 18.38 4.18 35.59
N GLY A 47 18.80 4.30 34.33
CA GLY A 47 19.91 5.17 33.94
C GLY A 47 19.63 6.65 34.21
N GLY A 48 18.39 7.08 34.02
CA GLY A 48 17.93 8.43 34.33
C GLY A 48 18.00 8.74 35.83
N VAL A 49 17.61 7.77 36.67
CA VAL A 49 17.73 7.87 38.15
C VAL A 49 19.19 8.03 38.58
N PHE A 50 20.12 7.29 37.96
CA PHE A 50 21.55 7.46 38.24
C PHE A 50 22.09 8.82 37.78
N LEU A 51 21.68 9.28 36.59
CA LEU A 51 22.10 10.57 36.04
C LEU A 51 21.51 11.77 36.79
N THR A 52 20.31 11.65 37.38
CA THR A 52 19.72 12.75 38.18
C THR A 52 20.54 13.14 39.40
N PHE A 53 21.43 12.28 39.89
CA PHE A 53 22.36 12.63 40.96
C PHE A 53 23.54 13.50 40.48
N GLN A 54 23.75 13.60 39.16
CA GLN A 54 24.89 14.32 38.54
C GLN A 54 24.45 15.48 37.63
N ASP A 55 23.32 15.38 36.95
CA ASP A 55 22.81 16.36 36.00
C ASP A 55 21.26 16.39 36.00
N PRO A 56 20.60 17.57 36.07
CA PRO A 56 19.14 17.69 35.93
C PRO A 56 18.58 17.10 34.61
N ALA A 57 19.41 16.91 33.57
CA ALA A 57 19.04 16.19 32.36
C ALA A 57 18.55 14.74 32.61
N GLY A 58 18.91 14.13 33.76
CA GLY A 58 18.42 12.81 34.15
C GLY A 58 16.89 12.72 34.30
N LEU A 59 16.21 13.81 34.70
CA LEU A 59 14.74 13.83 34.85
C LEU A 59 14.04 13.65 33.50
N VAL A 60 14.63 14.18 32.42
CA VAL A 60 14.12 14.02 31.05
C VAL A 60 14.22 12.56 30.61
N LEU A 61 15.30 11.87 30.98
CA LEU A 61 15.49 10.44 30.65
C LEU A 61 14.53 9.54 31.44
N ILE A 62 14.21 9.88 32.70
CA ILE A 62 13.19 9.18 33.50
C ILE A 62 11.81 9.33 32.86
N ALA A 63 11.41 10.55 32.50
CA ALA A 63 10.14 10.81 31.85
C ALA A 63 10.05 10.07 30.50
N PHE A 64 11.12 10.09 29.72
CA PHE A 64 11.22 9.35 28.46
C PHE A 64 11.09 7.83 28.66
N GLY A 65 11.78 7.26 29.65
CA GLY A 65 11.69 5.83 29.97
C GLY A 65 10.29 5.39 30.41
N LEU A 66 9.59 6.21 31.22
CA LEU A 66 8.22 5.94 31.66
C LEU A 66 7.21 5.97 30.50
N VAL A 67 7.35 6.90 29.55
CA VAL A 67 6.52 6.95 28.34
C VAL A 67 6.70 5.69 27.50
N PHE A 68 7.94 5.21 27.32
CA PHE A 68 8.23 3.99 26.56
C PHE A 68 7.74 2.72 27.27
N ALA A 69 7.88 2.63 28.60
CA ALA A 69 7.35 1.52 29.38
C ALA A 69 5.81 1.48 29.34
N GLY A 70 5.15 2.65 29.44
CA GLY A 70 3.71 2.80 29.30
C GLY A 70 3.21 2.37 27.92
N ALA A 71 3.89 2.79 26.85
CA ALA A 71 3.58 2.38 25.48
C ALA A 71 3.75 0.85 25.30
N GLY A 72 4.83 0.25 25.84
CA GLY A 72 5.06 -1.19 25.80
C GLY A 72 3.96 -2.00 26.50
N PHE A 73 3.43 -1.51 27.62
CA PHE A 73 2.31 -2.12 28.33
C PHE A 73 0.98 -1.99 27.56
N LEU A 74 0.73 -0.82 26.96
CA LEU A 74 -0.49 -0.57 26.17
C LEU A 74 -0.54 -1.46 24.92
N ILE A 75 0.58 -1.59 24.22
CA ILE A 75 0.75 -2.50 23.08
C ILE A 75 0.43 -3.95 23.51
N ARG A 76 0.98 -4.43 24.63
CA ARG A 76 0.68 -5.79 25.11
C ARG A 76 -0.80 -6.04 25.40
N ARG A 77 -1.50 -5.01 25.90
CA ARG A 77 -2.93 -5.11 26.21
C ARG A 77 -3.81 -5.05 24.96
N LEU A 78 -3.39 -4.30 23.94
CA LEU A 78 -4.15 -4.15 22.69
C LEU A 78 -3.96 -5.36 21.77
N PHE A 79 -2.74 -5.91 21.68
CA PHE A 79 -2.41 -7.04 20.80
C PHE A 79 -2.48 -8.42 21.48
N GLY A 80 -3.07 -8.50 22.67
CA GLY A 80 -3.28 -9.76 23.37
C GLY A 80 -4.49 -10.50 22.77
N THR A 81 -4.30 -11.75 22.34
CA THR A 81 -5.39 -12.56 21.79
C THR A 81 -6.53 -12.67 22.82
N PRO A 82 -7.76 -12.23 22.51
CA PRO A 82 -8.87 -12.32 23.45
C PRO A 82 -9.14 -13.78 23.81
N ALA A 83 -9.20 -14.10 25.11
CA ALA A 83 -9.53 -15.43 25.57
C ALA A 83 -10.92 -15.85 25.02
N GLY A 84 -11.01 -17.05 24.42
CA GLY A 84 -12.26 -17.62 23.89
C GLY A 84 -12.46 -17.51 22.37
N LYS A 85 -11.53 -16.94 21.60
CA LYS A 85 -11.65 -16.81 20.14
C LYS A 85 -10.75 -17.77 19.37
N LYS A 86 -11.28 -18.35 18.28
CA LYS A 86 -10.54 -19.16 17.29
C LYS A 86 -10.07 -18.27 16.14
N ALA A 87 -8.82 -18.43 15.74
CA ALA A 87 -8.25 -17.78 14.56
C ALA A 87 -8.66 -18.57 13.30
N ILE A 88 -9.34 -17.91 12.37
CA ILE A 88 -9.63 -18.44 11.03
C ILE A 88 -8.81 -17.64 10.00
N VAL A 89 -8.29 -18.31 8.98
CA VAL A 89 -7.62 -17.63 7.87
C VAL A 89 -8.70 -17.09 6.92
N ALA A 90 -8.73 -15.78 6.74
CA ALA A 90 -9.63 -15.06 5.85
C ALA A 90 -9.12 -15.07 4.41
N GLU A 91 -7.81 -14.89 4.26
CA GLU A 91 -7.13 -14.83 2.98
C GLU A 91 -5.71 -15.35 3.19
N SER A 92 -5.21 -16.20 2.30
CA SER A 92 -3.81 -16.64 2.32
C SER A 92 -3.19 -16.48 0.95
N HIS A 93 -2.09 -15.75 0.91
CA HIS A 93 -1.25 -15.61 -0.27
C HIS A 93 0.09 -16.30 0.01
N SER A 94 0.46 -17.31 -0.78
CA SER A 94 1.73 -18.03 -0.62
C SER A 94 2.54 -18.02 -1.91
N ARG A 95 3.82 -17.67 -1.81
CA ARG A 95 4.74 -17.65 -2.94
C ARG A 95 6.02 -18.41 -2.63
N THR A 96 6.49 -19.20 -3.59
CA THR A 96 7.82 -19.83 -3.54
C THR A 96 8.88 -18.79 -3.93
N VAL A 97 9.81 -18.51 -3.03
CA VAL A 97 10.92 -17.57 -3.24
C VAL A 97 12.21 -18.38 -3.33
N SER A 98 12.89 -18.29 -4.47
CA SER A 98 14.22 -18.87 -4.67
C SER A 98 15.27 -18.01 -3.98
N ARG A 99 15.99 -18.56 -3.00
CA ARG A 99 17.17 -17.94 -2.39
C ARG A 99 18.44 -18.62 -2.88
N LEU A 100 19.58 -17.96 -2.72
CA LEU A 100 20.90 -18.51 -3.01
C LEU A 100 21.17 -19.83 -2.24
N ASP A 101 20.53 -20.02 -1.07
CA ASP A 101 20.67 -21.21 -0.23
C ASP A 101 19.55 -22.26 -0.42
N GLY A 102 18.66 -22.08 -1.41
CA GLY A 102 17.53 -22.98 -1.71
C GLY A 102 16.18 -22.28 -1.90
N ALA A 103 15.17 -23.02 -2.36
CA ALA A 103 13.79 -22.53 -2.48
C ALA A 103 13.07 -22.55 -1.12
N GLY A 104 12.35 -21.49 -0.78
CA GLY A 104 11.51 -21.43 0.42
C GLY A 104 10.19 -20.73 0.16
N THR A 105 9.11 -21.20 0.77
CA THR A 105 7.77 -20.60 0.60
C THR A 105 7.54 -19.51 1.63
N ARG A 106 7.13 -18.32 1.17
CA ARG A 106 6.63 -17.24 2.02
C ARG A 106 5.12 -17.20 1.89
N SER A 107 4.43 -17.48 2.98
CA SER A 107 2.98 -17.31 3.08
C SER A 107 2.65 -16.09 3.94
N ARG A 108 1.69 -15.29 3.49
CA ARG A 108 1.02 -14.24 4.24
C ARG A 108 -0.44 -14.63 4.36
N ALA A 109 -0.93 -14.71 5.58
CA ALA A 109 -2.33 -14.97 5.86
C ALA A 109 -2.91 -13.77 6.62
N THR A 110 -4.09 -13.33 6.20
CA THR A 110 -4.94 -12.45 7.00
C THR A 110 -5.83 -13.34 7.84
N VAL A 111 -5.78 -13.16 9.15
CA VAL A 111 -6.52 -13.98 10.12
C VAL A 111 -7.68 -13.16 10.69
N LEU A 112 -8.87 -13.73 10.71
CA LEU A 112 -10.03 -13.24 11.43
C LEU A 112 -10.19 -14.02 12.73
N HIS A 113 -10.67 -13.36 13.77
CA HIS A 113 -10.97 -14.01 15.05
C HIS A 113 -12.48 -14.17 15.17
N VAL A 114 -12.95 -15.42 15.16
CA VAL A 114 -14.36 -15.78 15.34
C VAL A 114 -14.48 -16.59 16.63
N ASP A 115 -15.67 -16.67 17.21
CA ASP A 115 -15.91 -17.44 18.43
C ASP A 115 -15.57 -18.92 18.22
N ALA A 116 -15.11 -19.59 19.28
CA ALA A 116 -14.53 -20.94 19.17
C ALA A 116 -15.55 -22.02 18.77
N ASP A 117 -16.83 -21.75 19.02
CA ASP A 117 -18.00 -22.57 18.72
C ASP A 117 -18.69 -22.19 17.39
N ALA A 118 -18.12 -21.24 16.64
CA ALA A 118 -18.71 -20.80 15.39
C ALA A 118 -18.81 -21.91 14.34
N THR A 119 -19.96 -21.97 13.69
CA THR A 119 -20.30 -22.89 12.61
C THR A 119 -19.60 -22.50 11.30
N ASP A 120 -19.54 -23.44 10.34
CA ASP A 120 -18.93 -23.19 9.03
C ASP A 120 -19.67 -22.08 8.26
N GLU A 121 -20.99 -21.95 8.45
CA GLU A 121 -21.80 -20.86 7.90
C GLU A 121 -21.40 -19.49 8.50
N GLU A 122 -21.18 -19.41 9.81
CA GLU A 122 -20.71 -18.19 10.48
C GLU A 122 -19.29 -17.80 10.05
N VAL A 123 -18.42 -18.79 9.80
CA VAL A 123 -17.08 -18.58 9.26
C VAL A 123 -17.13 -18.04 7.83
N ALA A 124 -18.00 -18.59 6.97
CA ALA A 124 -18.21 -18.10 5.61
C ALA A 124 -18.76 -16.67 5.61
N ALA A 125 -19.79 -16.41 6.42
CA ALA A 125 -20.35 -15.07 6.59
C ALA A 125 -19.33 -14.05 7.11
N ALA A 126 -18.45 -14.46 8.04
CA ALA A 126 -17.37 -13.60 8.54
C ALA A 126 -16.34 -13.26 7.45
N ARG A 127 -16.01 -14.20 6.55
CA ARG A 127 -15.12 -13.96 5.40
C ARG A 127 -15.74 -13.01 4.39
N GLU A 128 -17.01 -13.20 4.04
CA GLU A 128 -17.74 -12.32 3.12
C GLU A 128 -17.88 -10.90 3.69
N ALA A 129 -18.23 -10.79 4.97
CA ALA A 129 -18.30 -9.51 5.66
C ALA A 129 -16.94 -8.80 5.68
N TRP A 130 -15.85 -9.54 5.91
CA TRP A 130 -14.50 -9.00 5.83
C TRP A 130 -14.13 -8.53 4.42
N ALA A 131 -14.39 -9.35 3.39
CA ALA A 131 -14.09 -8.99 2.00
C ALA A 131 -14.87 -7.73 1.58
N SER A 132 -16.16 -7.67 1.92
CA SER A 132 -17.01 -6.50 1.69
C SER A 132 -16.50 -5.27 2.41
N ALA A 133 -16.04 -5.42 3.66
CA ALA A 133 -15.45 -4.33 4.41
C ALA A 133 -14.13 -3.83 3.79
N GLN A 134 -13.26 -4.70 3.29
CA GLN A 134 -12.03 -4.30 2.60
C GLN A 134 -12.32 -3.57 1.29
N LEU A 135 -13.24 -4.08 0.49
CA LEU A 135 -13.71 -3.39 -0.72
C LEU A 135 -14.28 -2.00 -0.39
N GLY A 136 -15.02 -1.90 0.72
CA GLY A 136 -15.58 -0.66 1.24
C GLY A 136 -14.56 0.41 1.65
N GLN A 137 -13.32 0.04 1.96
CA GLN A 137 -12.27 1.01 2.34
C GLN A 137 -11.77 1.83 1.14
N ARG A 138 -12.02 1.37 -0.09
CA ARG A 138 -11.66 2.02 -1.34
C ARG A 138 -12.93 2.61 -1.97
N PRO A 139 -13.27 3.88 -1.71
CA PRO A 139 -14.51 4.48 -2.23
C PRO A 139 -14.53 4.55 -3.77
N ASP A 140 -13.36 4.61 -4.39
CA ASP A 140 -13.17 4.51 -5.84
C ASP A 140 -13.60 3.15 -6.39
N TRP A 141 -13.37 2.06 -5.65
CA TRP A 141 -13.85 0.73 -6.02
C TRP A 141 -15.35 0.60 -5.84
N VAL A 142 -15.90 1.05 -4.71
CA VAL A 142 -17.35 0.95 -4.46
C VAL A 142 -18.17 1.73 -5.48
N SER A 143 -17.67 2.88 -5.92
CA SER A 143 -18.35 3.72 -6.92
C SER A 143 -18.24 3.21 -8.36
N GLY A 144 -17.41 2.18 -8.61
CA GLY A 144 -17.06 1.72 -9.96
C GLY A 144 -16.28 2.75 -10.78
N ARG A 145 -15.82 3.84 -10.16
CA ARG A 145 -15.00 4.90 -10.78
C ARG A 145 -13.61 4.85 -10.17
N VAL A 146 -12.78 4.00 -10.75
CA VAL A 146 -11.40 3.78 -10.29
C VAL A 146 -10.54 4.97 -10.69
N GLU A 147 -9.92 5.61 -9.71
CA GLU A 147 -9.00 6.72 -9.94
C GLU A 147 -7.63 6.24 -10.40
N GLU A 148 -6.94 7.08 -11.17
CA GLU A 148 -5.58 6.81 -11.61
C GLU A 148 -4.62 6.63 -10.41
N LYS A 149 -3.80 5.59 -10.49
CA LYS A 149 -2.74 5.28 -9.55
C LYS A 149 -1.76 6.43 -9.41
N GLY A 150 -1.29 6.63 -8.18
CA GLY A 150 -0.28 7.62 -7.85
C GLY A 150 -0.78 9.06 -7.65
N ARG A 151 -2.08 9.35 -7.80
CA ARG A 151 -2.62 10.69 -7.49
C ARG A 151 -2.28 11.15 -6.06
N ARG A 152 -2.34 10.22 -5.10
CA ARG A 152 -2.00 10.49 -3.68
C ARG A 152 -0.49 10.57 -3.41
N SER A 153 0.33 9.79 -4.12
CA SER A 153 1.80 9.82 -3.93
C SER A 153 2.44 11.08 -4.52
N ARG A 154 1.78 11.74 -5.48
CA ARG A 154 2.24 13.00 -6.09
C ARG A 154 2.34 14.15 -5.07
N GLY A 155 1.36 14.28 -4.18
CA GLY A 155 1.40 15.29 -3.11
C GLY A 155 2.56 15.09 -2.14
N ILE A 156 2.94 13.83 -1.87
CA ILE A 156 4.08 13.50 -1.01
C ILE A 156 5.40 13.90 -1.69
N VAL A 157 5.55 13.65 -2.98
CA VAL A 157 6.75 14.07 -3.74
C VAL A 157 6.89 15.59 -3.75
N GLN A 158 5.79 16.32 -3.95
CA GLN A 158 5.80 17.79 -3.90
C GLN A 158 6.17 18.31 -2.50
N ALA A 159 5.59 17.75 -1.44
CA ALA A 159 5.93 18.12 -0.07
C ALA A 159 7.40 17.81 0.27
N ALA A 160 7.90 16.66 -0.16
CA ALA A 160 9.30 16.28 -0.01
C ALA A 160 10.24 17.23 -0.74
N ALA A 161 9.91 17.63 -1.97
CA ALA A 161 10.71 18.59 -2.75
C ALA A 161 10.79 19.95 -2.05
N VAL A 162 9.66 20.49 -1.57
CA VAL A 162 9.63 21.75 -0.82
C VAL A 162 10.46 21.66 0.46
N LEU A 163 10.28 20.59 1.23
CA LEU A 163 11.05 20.36 2.46
C LEU A 163 12.56 20.31 2.18
N TRP A 164 12.99 19.62 1.13
CA TRP A 164 14.40 19.52 0.76
C TRP A 164 14.99 20.85 0.31
N CYS A 165 14.21 21.67 -0.41
CA CYS A 165 14.61 23.03 -0.77
C CYS A 165 14.80 23.92 0.47
N VAL A 166 13.86 23.88 1.42
CA VAL A 166 13.97 24.65 2.67
C VAL A 166 15.19 24.22 3.46
N LEU A 167 15.45 22.92 3.58
CA LEU A 167 16.63 22.40 4.28
C LEU A 167 17.93 22.88 3.62
N ALA A 168 18.02 22.83 2.29
CA ALA A 168 19.19 23.32 1.56
C ALA A 168 19.44 24.82 1.81
N ILE A 169 18.38 25.64 1.84
CA ILE A 169 18.47 27.08 2.13
C ILE A 169 18.95 27.32 3.56
N VAL A 170 18.39 26.63 4.56
CA VAL A 170 18.77 26.77 5.97
C VAL A 170 20.25 26.40 6.17
N LEU A 171 20.70 25.28 5.59
CA LEU A 171 22.10 24.88 5.63
C LEU A 171 23.00 25.90 4.92
N GLY A 172 22.53 26.50 3.82
CA GLY A 172 23.25 27.55 3.11
C GLY A 172 23.44 28.81 3.97
N VAL A 173 22.40 29.25 4.69
CA VAL A 173 22.47 30.40 5.61
C VAL A 173 23.39 30.10 6.80
N LEU A 174 23.28 28.91 7.41
CA LEU A 174 24.21 28.47 8.46
C LEU A 174 25.66 28.40 7.96
N GLY A 175 25.85 27.97 6.71
CA GLY A 175 27.17 27.94 6.06
C GLY A 175 27.78 29.31 5.84
N ALA A 176 26.95 30.32 5.58
CA ALA A 176 27.40 31.70 5.43
C ALA A 176 27.64 32.42 6.78
N THR A 177 27.08 31.91 7.89
CA THR A 177 27.07 32.62 9.18
C THR A 177 27.84 31.95 10.30
N VAL A 178 27.97 30.62 10.27
CA VAL A 178 28.56 29.84 11.36
C VAL A 178 29.85 29.16 10.90
N ASP A 179 29.77 28.27 9.91
CA ASP A 179 30.90 27.45 9.48
C ASP A 179 30.78 26.95 8.03
N GLN A 180 31.90 26.98 7.30
CA GLN A 180 31.95 26.59 5.88
C GLN A 180 31.55 25.12 5.61
N PHE A 181 31.65 24.23 6.60
CA PHE A 181 31.16 22.85 6.52
C PHE A 181 29.68 22.79 6.08
N PHE A 182 28.84 23.68 6.59
CA PHE A 182 27.41 23.70 6.24
C PHE A 182 27.17 24.12 4.79
N LEU A 183 28.09 24.83 4.13
CA LEU A 183 27.99 25.11 2.69
C LEU A 183 28.14 23.85 1.85
N PHE A 184 29.06 22.95 2.22
CA PHE A 184 29.22 21.66 1.55
C PHE A 184 27.97 20.78 1.76
N ALA A 185 27.42 20.76 2.98
CA ALA A 185 26.17 20.06 3.26
C ALA A 185 24.98 20.65 2.47
N ALA A 186 24.89 21.98 2.39
CA ALA A 186 23.88 22.68 1.61
C ALA A 186 23.97 22.35 0.12
N ALA A 187 25.18 22.27 -0.44
CA ALA A 187 25.39 21.89 -1.84
C ALA A 187 24.90 20.46 -2.12
N LEU A 188 25.24 19.49 -1.27
CA LEU A 188 24.81 18.10 -1.43
C LEU A 188 23.28 17.95 -1.34
N VAL A 189 22.67 18.56 -0.33
CA VAL A 189 21.21 18.57 -0.16
C VAL A 189 20.55 19.33 -1.32
N GLY A 190 21.16 20.42 -1.79
CA GLY A 190 20.68 21.23 -2.92
C GLY A 190 20.60 20.45 -4.22
N VAL A 191 21.60 19.60 -4.54
CA VAL A 191 21.55 18.73 -5.72
C VAL A 191 20.37 17.75 -5.65
N ALA A 192 20.15 17.12 -4.49
CA ALA A 192 19.00 16.25 -4.28
C ALA A 192 17.67 17.02 -4.40
N ALA A 193 17.61 18.25 -3.90
CA ALA A 193 16.44 19.12 -4.01
C ALA A 193 16.13 19.47 -5.47
N VAL A 194 17.14 19.81 -6.27
CA VAL A 194 16.96 20.10 -7.71
C VAL A 194 16.42 18.87 -8.46
N ALA A 195 16.95 17.67 -8.17
CA ALA A 195 16.43 16.44 -8.76
C ALA A 195 14.95 16.19 -8.41
N LEU A 196 14.58 16.39 -7.14
CA LEU A 196 13.19 16.26 -6.70
C LEU A 196 12.26 17.30 -7.34
N VAL A 197 12.70 18.56 -7.45
CA VAL A 197 11.96 19.63 -8.13
C VAL A 197 11.77 19.31 -9.60
N PHE A 198 12.80 18.80 -10.29
CA PHE A 198 12.69 18.39 -11.69
C PHE A 198 11.64 17.29 -11.88
N VAL A 199 11.63 16.28 -11.01
CA VAL A 199 10.60 15.22 -11.02
C VAL A 199 9.21 15.81 -10.77
N ALA A 200 9.06 16.70 -9.79
CA ALA A 200 7.79 17.34 -9.47
C ALA A 200 7.27 18.22 -10.61
N ILE A 201 8.13 18.99 -11.29
CA ILE A 201 7.77 19.80 -12.46
C ILE A 201 7.32 18.89 -13.61
N ARG A 202 8.06 17.81 -13.89
CA ARG A 202 7.70 16.89 -14.98
C ARG A 202 6.35 16.23 -14.73
N GLN A 203 6.04 15.87 -13.48
CA GLN A 203 4.72 15.38 -13.08
C GLN A 203 3.64 16.45 -13.26
N ALA A 204 3.88 17.68 -12.80
CA ALA A 204 2.93 18.79 -12.94
C ALA A 204 2.64 19.15 -14.40
N LEU A 205 3.65 19.10 -15.29
CA LEU A 205 3.48 19.31 -16.73
C LEU A 205 2.62 18.20 -17.35
N ARG A 206 2.83 16.94 -16.96
CA ARG A 206 2.00 15.81 -17.40
C ARG A 206 0.54 15.98 -16.98
N GLU A 207 0.29 16.43 -15.74
CA GLU A 207 -1.06 16.70 -15.25
C GLU A 207 -1.71 17.87 -15.96
N ARG A 208 -0.97 18.94 -16.24
CA ARG A 208 -1.50 20.08 -17.02
C ARG A 208 -1.79 19.69 -18.47
N ALA A 209 -1.00 18.79 -19.05
CA ALA A 209 -1.17 18.35 -20.43
C ALA A 209 -2.34 17.37 -20.61
N PHE A 210 -2.53 16.44 -19.68
CA PHE A 210 -3.49 15.33 -19.83
C PHE A 210 -4.55 15.24 -18.76
N GLY A 211 -4.56 16.10 -17.75
CA GLY A 211 -5.55 16.05 -16.66
C GLY A 211 -5.60 14.73 -15.89
N ALA A 212 -6.67 14.55 -15.13
CA ALA A 212 -6.97 13.29 -14.45
C ALA A 212 -7.72 12.34 -15.40
N SER A 213 -7.34 11.06 -15.36
CA SER A 213 -8.04 9.99 -16.07
C SER A 213 -8.82 9.13 -15.07
N THR A 214 -9.97 8.61 -15.48
CA THR A 214 -10.85 7.81 -14.63
C THR A 214 -11.30 6.58 -15.39
N PHE A 215 -11.14 5.41 -14.77
CA PHE A 215 -11.68 4.17 -15.29
C PHE A 215 -13.08 3.94 -14.72
N VAL A 216 -14.08 3.85 -15.58
CA VAL A 216 -15.46 3.58 -15.21
C VAL A 216 -15.78 2.15 -15.60
N MET A 217 -15.99 1.31 -14.60
CA MET A 217 -16.35 -0.10 -14.76
C MET A 217 -17.87 -0.23 -14.93
N GLU A 218 -18.33 -1.16 -15.77
CA GLU A 218 -19.76 -1.46 -15.88
C GLU A 218 -20.26 -2.28 -14.67
N ARG A 219 -19.41 -3.17 -14.15
CA ARG A 219 -19.68 -4.00 -12.97
C ARG A 219 -18.51 -3.91 -12.01
N THR A 220 -18.79 -3.75 -10.72
CA THR A 220 -17.76 -3.72 -9.67
C THR A 220 -18.22 -4.48 -8.44
N PRO A 221 -17.40 -5.40 -7.87
CA PRO A 221 -16.10 -5.86 -8.37
C PRO A 221 -16.21 -6.67 -9.68
N ALA A 222 -15.08 -6.83 -10.37
CA ALA A 222 -14.98 -7.75 -11.51
C ALA A 222 -14.80 -9.19 -11.01
N HIS A 223 -15.28 -10.19 -11.77
CA HIS A 223 -15.18 -11.59 -11.39
C HIS A 223 -14.30 -12.36 -12.38
N LEU A 224 -13.50 -13.29 -11.88
CA LEU A 224 -12.76 -14.22 -12.73
C LEU A 224 -13.74 -15.03 -13.61
N GLY A 225 -13.35 -15.29 -14.85
CA GLY A 225 -14.19 -15.99 -15.84
C GLY A 225 -15.20 -15.11 -16.57
N GLU A 226 -15.35 -13.84 -16.18
CA GLU A 226 -16.23 -12.88 -16.84
C GLU A 226 -15.45 -11.90 -17.73
N THR A 227 -16.15 -11.30 -18.70
CA THR A 227 -15.59 -10.20 -19.50
C THR A 227 -15.62 -8.89 -18.71
N LEU A 228 -14.44 -8.34 -18.42
CA LEU A 228 -14.28 -7.00 -17.88
C LEU A 228 -14.69 -5.98 -18.95
N ARG A 229 -15.79 -5.28 -18.70
CA ARG A 229 -16.28 -4.17 -19.52
C ARG A 229 -16.21 -2.84 -18.79
N GLY A 230 -15.80 -1.81 -19.51
CA GLY A 230 -15.74 -0.46 -18.99
C GLY A 230 -15.24 0.54 -20.01
N ARG A 231 -15.00 1.75 -19.52
CA ARG A 231 -14.56 2.88 -20.34
C ARG A 231 -13.61 3.75 -19.54
N VAL A 232 -12.46 4.05 -20.13
CA VAL A 232 -11.49 4.98 -19.55
C VAL A 232 -11.76 6.36 -20.14
N ILE A 233 -12.16 7.29 -19.27
CA ILE A 233 -12.24 8.71 -19.59
C ILE A 233 -10.83 9.26 -19.45
N THR A 234 -10.14 9.44 -20.58
CA THR A 234 -8.81 10.05 -20.61
C THR A 234 -8.94 11.54 -20.37
N GLY A 235 -7.89 12.25 -19.95
CA GLY A 235 -7.90 13.71 -20.03
C GLY A 235 -7.18 14.25 -21.26
N VAL A 236 -7.00 13.43 -22.31
CA VAL A 236 -6.57 13.90 -23.63
C VAL A 236 -7.74 14.65 -24.28
N GLY A 237 -7.53 15.91 -24.67
CA GLY A 237 -8.57 16.76 -25.24
C GLY A 237 -8.92 16.41 -26.69
N VAL A 238 -10.22 16.40 -27.02
CA VAL A 238 -10.72 16.08 -28.38
C VAL A 238 -10.15 17.00 -29.46
N LYS A 239 -10.00 18.29 -29.14
CA LYS A 239 -9.47 19.31 -30.07
C LYS A 239 -8.01 19.07 -30.47
N GLN A 240 -7.26 18.35 -29.65
CA GLN A 240 -5.83 18.18 -29.89
C GLN A 240 -5.59 17.05 -30.90
N ARG A 241 -6.39 15.98 -30.89
CA ARG A 241 -6.11 14.77 -31.69
C ARG A 241 -7.36 13.93 -31.96
N ALA A 242 -7.98 14.10 -33.13
CA ALA A 242 -8.99 13.17 -33.62
C ALA A 242 -8.29 11.88 -34.09
N ALA A 243 -8.71 10.73 -33.56
CA ALA A 243 -8.18 9.39 -33.86
C ALA A 243 -6.72 9.12 -33.40
N VAL A 244 -6.52 9.07 -32.08
CA VAL A 244 -5.31 8.47 -31.48
C VAL A 244 -5.59 7.00 -31.16
N ASP A 245 -4.67 6.13 -31.54
CA ASP A 245 -4.65 4.74 -31.11
C ASP A 245 -4.07 4.65 -29.69
N PHE A 246 -4.81 4.02 -28.78
CA PHE A 246 -4.40 3.77 -27.41
C PHE A 246 -4.02 2.30 -27.26
N GLU A 247 -2.85 2.04 -26.69
CA GLU A 247 -2.44 0.73 -26.22
C GLU A 247 -3.00 0.53 -24.81
N VAL A 248 -3.85 -0.48 -24.67
CA VAL A 248 -4.44 -0.89 -23.40
C VAL A 248 -3.84 -2.21 -22.99
N ARG A 249 -3.30 -2.27 -21.77
CA ARG A 249 -2.66 -3.44 -21.21
C ARG A 249 -3.32 -3.79 -19.89
N LEU A 250 -3.82 -5.00 -19.78
CA LEU A 250 -4.34 -5.55 -18.54
C LEU A 250 -3.34 -6.60 -18.02
N GLN A 251 -3.02 -6.53 -16.74
CA GLN A 251 -2.06 -7.46 -16.13
C GLN A 251 -2.45 -7.86 -14.71
N CYS A 252 -2.27 -9.14 -14.41
CA CYS A 252 -2.30 -9.70 -13.07
C CYS A 252 -0.85 -9.76 -12.58
N VAL A 253 -0.55 -9.00 -11.52
CA VAL A 253 0.80 -8.84 -11.00
C VAL A 253 0.82 -9.31 -9.56
N ASP A 254 1.74 -10.22 -9.26
CA ASP A 254 2.06 -10.58 -7.89
C ASP A 254 3.22 -9.71 -7.39
N ARG A 255 2.96 -8.91 -6.36
CA ARG A 255 3.92 -7.97 -5.77
C ARG A 255 4.40 -8.51 -4.43
N TRP A 256 5.68 -8.38 -4.12
CA TRP A 256 6.22 -8.74 -2.81
C TRP A 256 7.46 -7.95 -2.47
N GLU A 257 7.82 -7.87 -1.19
CA GLU A 257 9.08 -7.25 -0.77
C GLU A 257 10.13 -8.33 -0.51
N GLU A 258 11.26 -8.26 -1.22
CA GLU A 258 12.43 -9.10 -0.95
C GLU A 258 13.32 -8.38 0.08
N THR A 259 13.35 -8.89 1.31
CA THR A 259 14.33 -8.44 2.31
C THR A 259 15.61 -9.27 2.17
N ARG A 260 16.72 -8.61 1.82
CA ARG A 260 18.04 -9.22 1.91
C ARG A 260 18.66 -8.89 3.26
N HIS A 261 19.25 -9.91 3.88
CA HIS A 261 20.04 -9.75 5.08
C HIS A 261 21.52 -9.76 4.69
N SER A 262 22.18 -8.63 4.90
CA SER A 262 23.59 -8.42 4.60
C SER A 262 24.29 -8.12 5.93
N GLY A 263 24.63 -9.16 6.70
CA GLY A 263 25.26 -9.00 8.01
C GLY A 263 24.31 -8.61 9.14
N ARG A 264 24.89 -8.26 10.30
CA ARG A 264 24.19 -8.15 11.61
C ARG A 264 23.16 -7.01 11.68
N ASP A 265 23.34 -5.94 10.91
CA ASP A 265 22.50 -4.73 11.04
C ASP A 265 21.95 -4.15 9.72
N ASP A 266 22.25 -4.72 8.55
CA ASP A 266 21.73 -4.20 7.28
C ASP A 266 20.54 -5.04 6.76
N ARG A 267 19.35 -4.43 6.82
CA ARG A 267 18.12 -4.93 6.21
C ARG A 267 17.76 -4.03 5.04
N THR A 268 18.10 -4.48 3.84
CA THR A 268 17.65 -3.82 2.61
C THR A 268 16.38 -4.52 2.13
N SER A 269 15.23 -3.82 2.13
CA SER A 269 14.00 -4.26 1.46
C SER A 269 13.97 -3.76 0.03
N ARG A 270 13.70 -4.64 -0.94
CA ARG A 270 13.52 -4.28 -2.35
C ARG A 270 12.16 -4.75 -2.84
N PRO A 271 11.32 -3.87 -3.41
CA PRO A 271 10.07 -4.29 -4.00
C PRO A 271 10.37 -5.14 -5.25
N ARG A 272 9.64 -6.25 -5.36
CA ARG A 272 9.64 -7.16 -6.50
C ARG A 272 8.23 -7.29 -7.04
N ARG A 273 8.15 -7.60 -8.32
CA ARG A 273 6.90 -7.85 -9.01
C ARG A 273 7.10 -8.95 -10.04
N ASP A 274 6.07 -9.74 -10.27
CA ASP A 274 6.03 -10.78 -11.28
C ASP A 274 4.69 -10.74 -11.99
N ILE A 275 4.72 -10.93 -13.30
CA ILE A 275 3.52 -10.85 -14.13
C ILE A 275 2.99 -12.27 -14.24
N LEU A 276 1.89 -12.54 -13.54
CA LEU A 276 1.22 -13.83 -13.57
C LEU A 276 0.43 -14.00 -14.87
N TRP A 277 -0.15 -12.90 -15.36
CA TRP A 277 -0.91 -12.88 -16.60
C TRP A 277 -0.90 -11.48 -17.20
N LYS A 278 -0.96 -11.40 -18.53
CA LYS A 278 -1.01 -10.14 -19.26
C LYS A 278 -1.77 -10.32 -20.58
N GLU A 279 -2.65 -9.38 -20.87
CA GLU A 279 -3.25 -9.20 -22.19
C GLU A 279 -3.09 -7.75 -22.64
N GLN A 280 -2.98 -7.55 -23.95
CA GLN A 280 -2.79 -6.24 -24.54
C GLN A 280 -3.66 -6.10 -25.79
N ARG A 281 -4.34 -4.96 -25.91
CA ARG A 281 -5.18 -4.61 -27.06
C ARG A 281 -4.93 -3.17 -27.46
N THR A 282 -5.03 -2.89 -28.75
CA THR A 282 -5.01 -1.52 -29.26
C THR A 282 -6.44 -1.12 -29.60
N THR A 283 -6.88 0.03 -29.09
CA THR A 283 -8.22 0.56 -29.35
C THR A 283 -8.18 2.03 -29.70
N ARG A 284 -9.14 2.49 -30.48
CA ARG A 284 -9.23 3.90 -30.88
C ARG A 284 -9.95 4.71 -29.82
N GLY A 285 -9.39 5.87 -29.49
CA GLY A 285 -10.08 6.85 -28.66
C GLY A 285 -11.23 7.47 -29.44
N VAL A 286 -12.43 7.45 -28.85
CA VAL A 286 -13.64 8.09 -29.39
C VAL A 286 -13.93 9.35 -28.57
N PRO A 287 -14.36 10.46 -29.18
CA PRO A 287 -14.80 11.63 -28.42
C PRO A 287 -15.91 11.28 -27.43
N ASP A 288 -15.78 11.72 -26.19
CA ASP A 288 -16.86 11.64 -25.22
C ASP A 288 -18.03 12.55 -25.68
N GLN A 289 -19.25 12.12 -25.37
CA GLN A 289 -20.44 12.90 -25.72
C GLN A 289 -20.71 14.03 -24.72
N THR A 290 -20.17 13.92 -23.50
CA THR A 290 -20.47 14.83 -22.39
C THR A 290 -19.33 15.81 -22.13
N GLU A 291 -18.07 15.36 -22.21
CA GLU A 291 -16.89 16.20 -22.03
C GLU A 291 -16.03 16.29 -23.30
N PRO A 292 -15.23 17.36 -23.50
CA PRO A 292 -14.33 17.46 -24.65
C PRO A 292 -13.06 16.58 -24.48
N ARG A 293 -13.24 15.32 -24.08
CA ARG A 293 -12.20 14.33 -23.77
C ARG A 293 -12.31 13.10 -24.66
N LEU A 294 -11.23 12.34 -24.81
CA LEU A 294 -11.27 11.03 -25.48
C LEU A 294 -11.62 9.92 -24.49
N VAL A 295 -12.44 8.97 -24.94
CA VAL A 295 -12.84 7.77 -24.21
C VAL A 295 -12.29 6.54 -24.91
N VAL A 296 -11.75 5.63 -24.11
CA VAL A 296 -11.15 4.38 -24.55
C VAL A 296 -12.03 3.24 -24.02
N GLY A 297 -12.65 2.47 -24.90
CA GLY A 297 -13.46 1.31 -24.54
C GLY A 297 -12.59 0.15 -24.07
N ILE A 298 -12.95 -0.46 -22.95
CA ILE A 298 -12.23 -1.57 -22.32
C ILE A 298 -13.11 -2.82 -22.40
N GLU A 299 -12.60 -3.87 -23.04
CA GLU A 299 -13.22 -5.18 -23.08
C GLU A 299 -12.13 -6.25 -23.06
N PHE A 300 -12.04 -7.02 -21.98
CA PHE A 300 -11.07 -8.10 -21.76
C PHE A 300 -11.74 -9.29 -21.12
N ASP A 301 -11.37 -10.50 -21.52
CA ASP A 301 -11.88 -11.73 -20.90
C ASP A 301 -10.96 -12.12 -19.74
N LEU A 302 -11.50 -12.11 -18.51
CA LEU A 302 -10.71 -12.48 -17.33
C LEU A 302 -10.64 -14.01 -17.24
N PRO A 303 -9.46 -14.61 -17.30
CA PRO A 303 -9.37 -16.06 -17.26
C PRO A 303 -9.65 -16.59 -15.85
N MET A 304 -10.06 -17.86 -15.76
CA MET A 304 -10.44 -18.51 -14.49
C MET A 304 -9.24 -19.10 -13.73
N ASP A 305 -8.11 -19.32 -14.41
CA ASP A 305 -6.92 -20.00 -13.89
C ASP A 305 -5.92 -19.06 -13.19
N VAL A 306 -6.23 -17.77 -13.14
CA VAL A 306 -5.41 -16.73 -12.51
C VAL A 306 -5.97 -16.32 -11.15
N PRO A 307 -5.12 -15.86 -10.21
CA PRO A 307 -5.58 -15.53 -8.87
C PRO A 307 -6.38 -14.22 -8.81
N ALA A 308 -7.33 -14.18 -7.87
CA ALA A 308 -8.08 -12.99 -7.49
C ALA A 308 -7.19 -11.95 -6.78
N THR A 309 -7.65 -10.70 -6.72
CA THR A 309 -6.99 -9.60 -6.01
C THR A 309 -6.86 -9.91 -4.52
N THR A 310 -5.66 -9.69 -3.97
CA THR A 310 -5.43 -9.78 -2.53
C THR A 310 -5.96 -8.52 -1.82
N LEU A 311 -6.99 -8.65 -0.98
CA LEU A 311 -7.71 -7.49 -0.40
C LEU A 311 -7.05 -6.92 0.86
N GLY A 312 -6.24 -7.69 1.59
CA GLY A 312 -5.75 -7.35 2.93
C GLY A 312 -4.71 -6.22 3.09
N GLY A 313 -4.24 -5.57 2.02
CA GLY A 313 -3.31 -4.42 2.04
C GLY A 313 -1.91 -4.67 2.65
N SER A 314 -0.83 -3.98 2.31
CA SER A 314 -0.48 -3.06 1.21
C SER A 314 0.99 -3.38 0.85
N ASN A 315 1.34 -3.30 -0.43
CA ASN A 315 2.61 -3.68 -1.10
C ASN A 315 2.85 -5.16 -1.43
N GLU A 316 2.20 -6.12 -0.77
CA GLU A 316 2.38 -7.54 -1.09
C GLU A 316 1.05 -8.23 -1.44
N GLY A 317 1.08 -9.13 -2.42
CA GLY A 317 -0.05 -9.90 -2.91
C GLY A 317 -0.36 -9.64 -4.39
N VAL A 318 -1.45 -10.25 -4.84
CA VAL A 318 -1.92 -10.19 -6.22
C VAL A 318 -2.71 -8.89 -6.44
N VAL A 319 -2.34 -8.15 -7.47
CA VAL A 319 -2.99 -6.90 -7.89
C VAL A 319 -3.28 -6.95 -9.38
N TRP A 320 -4.47 -6.51 -9.75
CA TRP A 320 -4.88 -6.32 -11.13
C TRP A 320 -4.69 -4.87 -11.55
N GLU A 321 -3.89 -4.68 -12.59
CA GLU A 321 -3.53 -3.36 -13.11
C GLU A 321 -4.02 -3.20 -14.56
N LEU A 322 -4.70 -2.10 -14.83
CA LEU A 322 -5.03 -1.64 -16.17
C LEU A 322 -4.15 -0.44 -16.52
N GLU A 323 -3.36 -0.55 -17.57
CA GLU A 323 -2.54 0.52 -18.11
C GLU A 323 -3.09 0.95 -19.47
N VAL A 324 -3.29 2.26 -19.66
CA VAL A 324 -3.67 2.85 -20.93
C VAL A 324 -2.58 3.83 -21.35
N SER A 325 -1.98 3.61 -22.50
CA SER A 325 -0.92 4.46 -23.03
C SER A 325 -1.17 4.88 -24.48
N ALA A 326 -0.66 6.05 -24.85
CA ALA A 326 -0.67 6.51 -26.23
C ALA A 326 0.56 7.37 -26.54
N SER A 327 1.16 7.13 -27.71
CA SER A 327 2.25 7.96 -28.22
C SER A 327 1.70 9.26 -28.78
N LEU A 328 2.13 10.37 -28.19
CA LEU A 328 1.54 11.67 -28.43
C LEU A 328 2.66 12.70 -28.69
N PRO A 329 2.57 13.56 -29.72
CA PRO A 329 3.55 14.62 -29.95
C PRO A 329 3.86 15.42 -28.67
N GLY A 330 5.12 15.39 -28.23
CA GLY A 330 5.62 16.09 -27.05
C GLY A 330 5.78 15.21 -25.82
N LEU A 331 4.70 14.65 -25.29
CA LEU A 331 4.72 13.83 -24.09
C LEU A 331 3.81 12.62 -24.29
N ASP A 332 4.29 11.42 -23.96
CA ASP A 332 3.45 10.22 -24.03
C ASP A 332 2.39 10.24 -22.93
N TYR A 333 1.19 9.80 -23.30
CA TYR A 333 0.12 9.56 -22.34
C TYR A 333 0.27 8.17 -21.75
N VAL A 334 0.18 8.08 -20.43
CA VAL A 334 0.12 6.83 -19.67
C VAL A 334 -0.85 7.07 -18.51
N ALA A 335 -1.72 6.11 -18.23
CA ALA A 335 -2.59 6.09 -17.06
C ALA A 335 -2.67 4.66 -16.53
N GLU A 336 -2.46 4.48 -15.23
CA GLU A 336 -2.51 3.17 -14.56
C GLU A 336 -3.67 3.15 -13.56
N PHE A 337 -4.39 2.04 -13.47
CA PHE A 337 -5.53 1.86 -12.57
C PHE A 337 -5.41 0.51 -11.85
N ASP A 338 -5.56 0.50 -10.53
CA ASP A 338 -5.60 -0.73 -9.73
C ASP A 338 -7.06 -0.99 -9.32
N PHE A 339 -7.62 -2.17 -9.64
CA PHE A 339 -9.03 -2.49 -9.42
C PHE A 339 -9.26 -3.89 -8.81
N PRO A 340 -10.41 -4.14 -8.15
CA PRO A 340 -10.66 -5.40 -7.49
C PRO A 340 -11.23 -6.45 -8.46
N VAL A 341 -10.57 -7.62 -8.48
CA VAL A 341 -11.06 -8.84 -9.13
C VAL A 341 -11.28 -9.88 -8.03
N VAL A 342 -12.47 -10.44 -7.96
CA VAL A 342 -12.84 -11.47 -6.98
C VAL A 342 -13.07 -12.81 -7.68
N ALA A 343 -12.91 -13.91 -6.94
CA ALA A 343 -13.34 -15.20 -7.43
C ALA A 343 -14.87 -15.19 -7.64
N PRO A 344 -15.40 -15.96 -8.60
CA PRO A 344 -16.84 -16.10 -8.75
C PRO A 344 -17.43 -16.67 -7.45
N PRO A 345 -18.67 -16.28 -7.09
CA PRO A 345 -19.39 -16.95 -6.01
C PRO A 345 -19.50 -18.43 -6.35
N GLU A 346 -19.14 -19.31 -5.40
CA GLU A 346 -19.32 -20.75 -5.55
C GLU A 346 -20.81 -21.02 -5.85
N SER A 347 -21.10 -21.62 -7.01
CA SER A 347 -22.46 -21.87 -7.50
C SER A 347 -23.04 -23.18 -7.03
#